data_AF-A0A7R6PAG1-F1
#
_entry.id   AF-A0A7R6PAG1-F1
#
_cell.length_a   1.000
_cell.length_b   1.000
_cell.length_c   1.000
_cell.angle_alpha   90.00
_cell.angle_beta   90.00
_cell.angle_gamma   90.00
#
_symmetry.space_group_name_H-M   'P 1'
#
loop_
_entity.id
_entity.type
_entity.pdbx_description
1 polymer ?
#
loop_
_entity_poly.entity_id
_entity_poly.type
_entity_poly.pdbx_seq_one_letter_code
_entity_poly.pdbx_strand_id
1 'polypeptide(L)'
;MSKDIYQTFIGVKGVAFAWLGAAFGPLFIAIGLEPEYRTHLVVGCVGILIALACMLDGFRAFKANSKSGFLAFTVTPVILLLAGSTYSFIVSGTN
;
A
#
# COMPACT_ATOMS: atom_id res chain seq x y z
N MET A 1 -4.10 6.19 29.95
CA MET A 1 -2.91 6.80 29.31
C MET A 1 -2.04 5.80 28.54
N SER A 2 -2.09 4.48 28.77
CA SER A 2 -1.31 3.49 27.99
C SER A 2 -1.96 3.06 26.66
N LYS A 3 -3.29 3.07 26.54
CA LYS A 3 -4.03 2.62 25.34
C LYS A 3 -3.72 3.43 24.07
N ASP A 4 -3.51 4.75 24.21
CA ASP A 4 -3.24 5.65 23.07
C ASP A 4 -1.92 5.33 22.35
N ILE A 5 -0.87 4.98 23.10
CA ILE A 5 0.46 4.72 22.51
C ILE A 5 0.43 3.43 21.68
N TYR A 6 -0.22 2.38 22.18
CA TYR A 6 -0.36 1.12 21.43
C TYR A 6 -1.22 1.27 20.18
N GLN A 7 -2.32 2.03 20.25
CA GLN A 7 -3.14 2.33 19.07
C GLN A 7 -2.36 3.15 18.04
N THR A 8 -1.57 4.13 18.49
CA THR A 8 -0.70 4.92 17.61
C THR A 8 0.36 4.04 16.93
N PHE A 9 1.00 3.13 17.68
CA PHE A 9 2.06 2.26 17.16
C PHE A 9 1.54 1.21 16.17
N ILE A 10 0.38 0.62 16.45
CA ILE A 10 -0.29 -0.31 15.52
C ILE A 10 -0.75 0.45 14.26
N GLY A 11 -1.25 1.68 14.44
CA GLY A 11 -1.59 2.56 13.32
C GLY A 11 -0.39 2.84 12.42
N VAL A 12 0.75 3.25 12.98
CA VAL A 12 1.98 3.55 12.20
C VAL A 12 2.47 2.33 11.40
N LYS A 13 2.39 1.12 11.97
CA LYS A 13 2.73 -0.11 11.24
C LYS A 13 1.78 -0.34 10.06
N GLY A 14 0.48 -0.16 10.27
CA GLY A 14 -0.51 -0.26 9.20
C GLY A 14 -0.27 0.76 8.08
N VAL A 15 0.09 2.00 8.42
CA VAL A 15 0.47 3.03 7.44
C VAL A 15 1.69 2.60 6.64
N ALA A 16 2.74 2.11 7.29
CA ALA A 16 3.95 1.65 6.61
C ALA A 16 3.66 0.49 5.63
N PHE A 17 2.86 -0.50 6.04
CA PHE A 17 2.45 -1.58 5.16
C PHE A 17 1.59 -1.09 3.99
N ALA A 18 0.70 -0.12 4.22
CA ALA A 18 -0.09 0.48 3.16
C ALA A 18 0.78 1.18 2.11
N TRP A 19 1.82 1.89 2.54
CA TRP A 19 2.71 2.63 1.65
C TRP A 19 3.62 1.70 0.87
N LEU A 20 4.25 0.74 1.54
CA LEU A 20 5.13 -0.23 0.90
C LEU A 20 4.34 -1.11 -0.08
N GLY A 21 3.18 -1.61 0.33
CA GLY A 21 2.33 -2.42 -0.52
C GLY A 21 1.82 -1.66 -1.75
N ALA A 22 1.44 -0.39 -1.58
CA ALA A 22 1.01 0.46 -2.69
C ALA A 22 2.14 0.83 -3.66
N ALA A 23 3.32 1.19 -3.14
CA ALA A 23 4.45 1.62 -3.97
C ALA A 23 5.12 0.45 -4.71
N PHE A 24 5.39 -0.65 -4.00
CA PHE A 24 6.14 -1.78 -4.56
C PHE A 24 5.26 -2.88 -5.14
N GLY A 25 3.99 -2.97 -4.74
CA GLY A 25 3.06 -3.98 -5.25
C GLY A 25 2.98 -4.03 -6.79
N PRO A 26 2.72 -2.90 -7.48
CA PRO A 26 2.68 -2.86 -8.94
C PRO A 26 4.00 -3.28 -9.59
N LEU A 27 5.12 -2.97 -8.95
CA LEU A 27 6.47 -3.25 -9.44
C LEU A 27 6.79 -4.75 -9.38
N PHE A 28 6.42 -5.40 -8.27
CA PHE A 28 6.52 -6.85 -8.13
C PHE A 28 5.56 -7.62 -9.04
N ILE A 29 4.38 -7.07 -9.33
CA ILE A 29 3.48 -7.64 -10.35
C ILE A 29 4.15 -7.58 -11.72
N ALA A 30 4.68 -6.43 -12.12
CA ALA A 30 5.35 -6.28 -13.40
C ALA A 30 6.52 -7.25 -13.58
N ILE A 31 7.42 -7.35 -12.58
CA ILE A 31 8.51 -8.33 -12.57
C ILE A 31 7.96 -9.76 -12.65
N GLY A 32 6.91 -10.07 -11.91
CA GLY A 32 6.32 -11.40 -11.83
C GLY A 32 5.61 -11.86 -13.10
N LEU A 33 5.37 -10.98 -14.08
CA LEU A 33 4.83 -11.37 -15.40
C LEU A 33 5.88 -12.12 -16.24
N GLU A 34 7.16 -11.98 -15.93
CA GLU A 34 8.22 -12.76 -16.56
C GLU A 34 8.20 -14.22 -16.07
N PRO A 35 8.35 -15.22 -16.95
CA PRO A 35 8.24 -16.63 -16.59
C PRO A 35 9.18 -17.07 -15.47
N GLU A 36 10.38 -16.48 -15.41
CA GLU A 36 11.43 -16.83 -14.45
C GLU A 36 11.15 -16.26 -13.04
N TYR A 37 10.29 -15.25 -12.90
CA TYR A 37 10.08 -14.51 -11.66
C TYR A 37 8.67 -14.62 -11.08
N ARG A 38 7.86 -15.60 -11.50
CA ARG A 38 6.44 -15.75 -11.08
C ARG A 38 6.18 -15.68 -9.56
N THR A 39 7.14 -16.06 -8.72
CA THR A 39 7.03 -15.92 -7.25
C THR A 39 6.85 -14.46 -6.83
N HIS A 40 7.41 -13.49 -7.57
CA HIS A 40 7.29 -12.06 -7.32
C HIS A 40 5.87 -11.56 -7.59
N LEU A 41 5.12 -12.21 -8.49
CA LEU A 41 3.72 -11.88 -8.76
C LEU A 41 2.87 -12.07 -7.50
N VAL A 42 3.11 -13.16 -6.75
CA VAL A 42 2.43 -13.42 -5.47
C VAL A 42 2.74 -12.34 -4.45
N VAL A 43 4.02 -11.94 -4.34
CA VAL A 43 4.45 -10.86 -3.44
C VAL A 43 3.75 -9.55 -3.79
N GLY A 44 3.69 -9.21 -5.08
CA GLY A 44 3.01 -8.02 -5.58
C GLY A 44 1.52 -8.02 -5.27
N CYS A 45 0.81 -9.12 -5.57
CA CYS A 45 -0.61 -9.26 -5.26
C CYS A 45 -0.89 -9.16 -3.75
N VAL A 46 -0.12 -9.87 -2.91
CA VAL A 46 -0.29 -9.82 -1.45
C VAL A 46 -0.02 -8.40 -0.92
N GLY A 47 1.02 -7.73 -1.43
CA GLY A 47 1.33 -6.35 -1.06
C GLY A 47 0.19 -5.38 -1.37
N ILE A 48 -0.42 -5.48 -2.56
CA ILE A 48 -1.57 -4.65 -2.93
C ILE A 48 -2.79 -4.97 -2.05
N LEU A 49 -3.08 -6.25 -1.81
CA LEU A 49 -4.21 -6.66 -0.97
C LEU A 49 -4.07 -6.14 0.46
N ILE A 50 -2.86 -6.21 1.03
CA ILE A 50 -2.57 -5.62 2.36
C ILE A 50 -2.76 -4.10 2.32
N ALA A 51 -2.28 -3.42 1.29
CA ALA A 51 -2.45 -1.99 1.16
C ALA A 51 -3.93 -1.58 1.09
N LEU A 52 -4.73 -2.30 0.29
CA LEU A 52 -6.18 -2.10 0.20
C LEU A 52 -6.88 -2.38 1.54
N ALA A 53 -6.49 -3.44 2.25
CA ALA A 53 -7.02 -3.74 3.58
C ALA A 53 -6.73 -2.61 4.58
N CYS A 54 -5.51 -2.06 4.58
CA CYS A 54 -5.15 -0.92 5.41
C CYS A 54 -5.89 0.38 5.02
N MET A 55 -6.28 0.56 3.76
CA MET A 55 -7.12 1.70 3.36
C MET A 55 -8.49 1.70 4.05
N LEU A 56 -9.03 0.53 4.42
CA LEU A 56 -10.28 0.42 5.19
C LEU A 56 -10.17 1.08 6.56
N ASP A 57 -8.98 1.05 7.17
CA ASP A 57 -8.73 1.74 8.44
C ASP A 57 -8.69 3.26 8.28
N GLY A 58 -8.31 3.77 7.10
CA GLY A 58 -8.44 5.19 6.77
C GLY A 58 -9.90 5.67 6.75
N PHE A 59 -10.82 4.87 6.20
CA PHE A 59 -12.26 5.18 6.26
C PHE A 59 -12.80 5.16 7.70
N ARG A 60 -12.30 4.25 8.55
CA ARG A 60 -12.62 4.24 9.99
C ARG A 60 -12.08 5.49 10.69
N ALA A 61 -10.86 5.91 10.35
CA ALA A 61 -10.26 7.15 10.88
C ALA A 61 -11.06 8.39 10.48
N PHE A 62 -11.57 8.45 9.24
CA PHE A 62 -12.45 9.53 8.79
C PHE A 62 -13.75 9.59 9.60
N LYS A 63 -14.40 8.44 9.85
CA LYS A 63 -15.58 8.35 10.72
C LYS A 63 -15.29 8.78 12.16
N ALA A 64 -14.05 8.58 12.63
CA ALA A 64 -13.56 9.05 13.92
C ALA A 64 -13.06 10.51 13.91
N ASN A 65 -13.32 11.27 12.83
CA ASN A 65 -12.92 12.67 12.65
C ASN A 65 -11.40 12.92 12.62
N SER A 66 -10.60 11.86 12.38
CA SER A 66 -9.15 11.94 12.22
C SER A 66 -8.77 12.14 10.75
N LYS A 67 -8.63 13.42 10.36
CA LYS A 67 -8.22 13.79 8.99
C LYS A 67 -6.81 13.29 8.65
N SER A 68 -5.89 13.32 9.61
CA SER A 68 -4.51 12.83 9.41
C SER A 68 -4.47 11.32 9.17
N GLY A 69 -5.28 10.55 9.91
CA GLY A 69 -5.41 9.10 9.68
C GLY A 69 -5.98 8.79 8.30
N PHE A 70 -7.02 9.53 7.88
CA PHE A 70 -7.56 9.36 6.53
C PHE A 70 -6.53 9.66 5.43
N LEU A 71 -5.74 10.73 5.56
CA LEU A 71 -4.68 11.05 4.60
C LEU A 71 -3.62 9.96 4.55
N ALA A 72 -3.12 9.51 5.71
CA ALA A 72 -2.03 8.55 5.79
C ALA A 72 -2.42 7.14 5.31
N PHE A 73 -3.65 6.70 5.59
CA PHE A 73 -4.13 5.35 5.24
C PHE A 73 -4.83 5.27 3.89
N THR A 74 -5.38 6.36 3.36
CA THR A 74 -6.18 6.31 2.13
C THR A 74 -5.57 7.17 1.02
N VAL A 75 -5.31 8.46 1.26
CA VAL A 75 -4.86 9.36 0.19
C VAL A 75 -3.44 9.04 -0.26
N THR A 76 -2.48 8.93 0.68
CA THR A 76 -1.08 8.63 0.33
C THR A 76 -0.93 7.27 -0.37
N PRO A 77 -1.53 6.18 0.12
CA PRO A 77 -1.44 4.88 -0.55
C PRO A 77 -2.06 4.88 -1.95
N VAL A 78 -3.17 5.60 -2.18
CA VAL A 78 -3.77 5.73 -3.52
C VAL A 78 -2.80 6.43 -4.48
N ILE A 79 -2.17 7.53 -4.05
CA ILE A 79 -1.19 8.25 -4.87
C ILE A 79 0.01 7.34 -5.18
N LEU A 80 0.54 6.63 -4.17
CA LEU A 80 1.65 5.70 -4.34
C LEU A 80 1.31 4.54 -5.28
N LEU A 81 0.09 4.01 -5.21
CA LEU A 81 -0.36 2.93 -6.08
C LEU A 81 -0.47 3.40 -7.54
N LEU A 82 -0.99 4.60 -7.77
CA LEU A 82 -1.03 5.20 -9.10
C LEU A 82 0.37 5.48 -9.65
N ALA A 83 1.25 6.06 -8.83
CA ALA A 83 2.63 6.34 -9.22
C ALA A 83 3.42 5.06 -9.52
N GLY A 84 3.32 4.05 -8.64
CA GLY A 84 3.96 2.75 -8.81
C GLY A 84 3.45 2.01 -10.03
N SER A 85 2.14 2.05 -10.30
CA SER A 85 1.55 1.44 -11.51
C SER A 85 2.02 2.14 -12.78
N THR A 86 2.04 3.49 -12.77
CA THR A 86 2.51 4.29 -13.92
C THR A 86 3.99 4.02 -14.20
N TYR A 87 4.83 4.03 -13.17
CA TYR A 87 6.25 3.72 -13.29
C TYR A 87 6.47 2.31 -13.84
N SER A 88 5.78 1.31 -13.28
CA SER A 88 5.91 -0.09 -13.70
C SER A 88 5.46 -0.29 -15.15
N PHE A 89 4.41 0.41 -15.58
CA PHE A 89 3.95 0.39 -16.97
C PHE A 89 4.98 0.97 -17.93
N ILE A 90 5.58 2.12 -17.58
CA ILE A 90 6.64 2.75 -18.39
C ILE A 90 7.84 1.82 -18.52
N VAL A 91 8.32 1.25 -17.40
CA VAL A 91 9.49 0.35 -17.39
C VAL A 91 9.22 -0.93 -18.17
N SER A 92 8.03 -1.51 -18.04
CA SER A 92 7.67 -2.74 -18.76
C SER A 92 7.47 -2.52 -20.25
N GLY A 93 7.04 -1.32 -20.68
CA GLY A 93 6.85 -0.97 -22.09
C GLY A 93 8.14 -0.59 -22.83
N THR A 94 9.24 -0.41 -22.11
CA THR A 94 10.57 -0.11 -22.68
C THR A 94 11.45 -1.35 -22.88
N ASN A 95 11.03 -2.54 -22.43
CA ASN A 95 11.70 -3.82 -22.63
C ASN A 95 11.07 -4.61 -23.78
#